data_AF-A0A915LQT3-F1
#
_entry.id   AF-A0A915LQT3-F1
#
_cell.length_a   1.000
_cell.length_b   1.000
_cell.length_c   1.000
_cell.angle_alpha   90.00
_cell.angle_beta   90.00
_cell.angle_gamma   90.00
#
_symmetry.space_group_name_H-M   'P 1'
#
loop_
_entity.id
_entity.type
_entity.pdbx_description
1 polymer ?
#
loop_
_entity_poly.entity_id
_entity_poly.type
_entity_poly.pdbx_seq_one_letter_code
_entity_poly.pdbx_strand_id
1 'polypeptide(L)'
;MQEAFDRVKREMPPSIAESEILEYLAFALFKQGNIKQALITTDRLYEIAPSHPRAKGNIKWYEDQMKADGIKPIDMRRNIPPIVNPRAGDSLGNSERDIYEALCRDEVPVKEETKAFSDLGTGNRIATALFYLSKPDEGGFTVFTDLKSAMKPSKYDCLFWYNLLRSGEGDLRTRHAACPVLLGTKWIANKWIHEKKQEFLRPCALTPSVQERYVGDLGGPEPRFYPNISPYCKKGAYCE
;
A
#
# COMPACT_ATOMS: atom_id res chain seq x y z
N MET A 1 9.12 -7.60 -8.74
CA MET A 1 9.60 -7.62 -10.13
C MET A 1 8.50 -7.80 -11.16
N GLN A 2 7.43 -8.57 -10.90
CA GLN A 2 6.31 -8.70 -11.83
C GLN A 2 5.68 -7.33 -12.18
N GLU A 3 5.40 -6.50 -11.18
CA GLU A 3 4.89 -5.13 -11.40
C GLU A 3 5.83 -4.27 -12.26
N ALA A 4 7.15 -4.37 -12.04
CA ALA A 4 8.13 -3.65 -12.84
C ALA A 4 8.11 -4.12 -14.31
N PHE A 5 7.93 -5.42 -14.55
CA PHE A 5 7.78 -5.99 -15.89
C PHE A 5 6.49 -5.52 -16.58
N ASP A 6 5.38 -5.46 -15.85
CA ASP A 6 4.10 -5.01 -16.40
C ASP A 6 4.08 -3.50 -16.64
N ARG A 7 4.78 -2.73 -15.80
CA ARG A 7 4.98 -1.29 -15.96
C ARG A 7 5.86 -0.97 -17.17
N VAL A 8 7.01 -1.62 -17.34
CA VAL A 8 7.95 -1.31 -18.44
C VAL A 8 7.31 -1.48 -19.82
N LYS A 9 6.37 -2.43 -19.96
CA LYS A 9 5.60 -2.65 -21.20
C LYS A 9 4.71 -1.47 -21.58
N ARG A 10 4.36 -0.63 -20.62
CA ARG A 10 3.50 0.55 -20.80
C ARG A 10 4.31 1.85 -20.94
N GLU A 11 5.62 1.81 -20.66
CA GLU A 11 6.50 2.98 -20.73
C GLU A 11 7.00 3.20 -22.16
N MET A 12 6.95 4.45 -22.64
CA MET A 12 7.51 4.86 -23.94
C MET A 12 8.30 6.17 -23.77
N PRO A 13 9.65 6.17 -23.87
CA PRO A 13 10.50 4.98 -24.01
C PRO A 13 10.60 4.17 -22.69
N PRO A 14 10.94 2.88 -22.76
CA PRO A 14 11.15 2.06 -21.57
C PRO A 14 12.34 2.58 -20.76
N SER A 15 12.17 2.70 -19.44
CA SER A 15 13.21 3.20 -18.53
C SER A 15 14.35 2.20 -18.28
N ILE A 16 14.11 0.90 -18.51
CA ILE A 16 15.04 -0.19 -18.27
C ILE A 16 14.85 -1.28 -19.33
N ALA A 17 15.91 -2.04 -19.63
CA ALA A 17 15.83 -3.13 -20.60
C ALA A 17 14.99 -4.31 -20.05
N GLU A 18 14.17 -4.92 -20.91
CA GLU A 18 13.36 -6.10 -20.56
C GLU A 18 14.23 -7.24 -19.99
N SER A 19 15.44 -7.42 -20.55
CA SER A 19 16.40 -8.43 -20.10
C SER A 19 16.84 -8.25 -18.66
N GLU A 20 17.03 -7.01 -18.19
CA GLU A 20 17.42 -6.75 -16.80
C GLU A 20 16.30 -7.14 -15.83
N ILE A 21 15.06 -6.77 -16.16
CA ILE A 21 13.90 -7.14 -15.33
C ILE A 21 13.72 -8.65 -15.28
N LEU A 22 13.79 -9.33 -16.44
CA LEU A 22 13.62 -10.78 -16.54
C LEU A 22 14.68 -11.54 -15.73
N GLU A 23 15.91 -11.04 -15.68
CA GLU A 23 16.98 -11.63 -14.86
C GLU A 23 16.61 -11.66 -13.37
N TYR A 24 16.24 -10.51 -12.81
CA TYR A 24 15.85 -10.40 -11.40
C TYR A 24 14.54 -11.14 -11.12
N LEU A 25 13.58 -11.09 -12.05
CA LEU A 25 12.29 -11.78 -11.91
C LEU A 25 12.48 -13.30 -11.87
N ALA A 26 13.27 -13.87 -12.79
CA ALA A 26 13.56 -15.29 -12.83
C ALA A 26 14.22 -15.76 -11.53
N PHE A 27 15.20 -15.00 -11.04
CA PHE A 27 15.88 -15.32 -9.77
C PHE A 27 14.92 -15.27 -8.58
N ALA A 28 14.06 -14.24 -8.49
CA ALA A 28 13.08 -14.13 -7.41
C ALA A 28 12.07 -15.29 -7.42
N LEU A 29 11.53 -15.63 -8.60
CA LEU A 29 10.61 -16.76 -8.76
C LEU A 29 11.24 -18.08 -8.31
N PHE A 30 12.50 -18.30 -8.68
CA PHE A 30 13.24 -19.47 -8.24
C PHE A 30 13.40 -19.51 -6.72
N LYS A 31 13.80 -18.40 -6.09
CA LYS A 31 13.96 -18.31 -4.63
C LYS A 31 12.65 -18.51 -3.86
N GLN A 32 11.51 -18.23 -4.49
CA GLN A 32 10.17 -18.47 -3.95
C GLN A 32 9.67 -19.90 -4.19
N GLY A 33 10.46 -20.77 -4.84
CA GLY A 33 10.05 -22.15 -5.15
C GLY A 33 9.23 -22.31 -6.43
N ASN A 34 9.00 -21.22 -7.19
CA ASN A 34 8.25 -21.25 -8.45
C ASN A 34 9.13 -21.66 -9.63
N ILE A 35 9.70 -22.87 -9.58
CA ILE A 35 10.76 -23.29 -10.50
C ILE A 35 10.32 -23.33 -11.97
N LYS A 36 9.09 -23.77 -12.27
CA LYS A 36 8.55 -23.76 -13.64
C LYS A 36 8.40 -22.35 -14.21
N GLN A 37 7.98 -21.40 -13.38
CA GLN A 37 7.87 -19.99 -13.76
C GLN A 37 9.26 -19.38 -13.97
N ALA A 38 10.21 -19.70 -13.09
CA ALA A 38 11.60 -19.28 -13.23
C ALA A 38 12.21 -19.79 -14.54
N LEU A 39 11.95 -21.05 -14.92
CA LEU A 39 12.41 -21.63 -16.18
C LEU A 39 11.86 -20.83 -17.38
N ILE A 40 10.55 -20.62 -17.46
CA ILE A 40 9.93 -19.93 -18.60
C ILE A 40 10.38 -18.47 -18.68
N THR A 41 10.53 -17.81 -17.54
CA THR A 41 11.07 -16.45 -17.47
C THR A 41 12.51 -16.41 -17.97
N THR A 42 13.31 -17.44 -17.67
CA THR A 42 14.71 -17.54 -18.11
C THR A 42 14.82 -17.96 -19.58
N ASP A 43 13.91 -18.81 -20.08
CA ASP A 43 13.81 -19.12 -21.51
C ASP A 43 13.58 -17.82 -22.29
N ARG A 44 12.64 -16.97 -21.83
CA ARG A 44 12.39 -15.66 -22.43
C ARG A 44 13.60 -14.73 -22.36
N LEU A 45 14.32 -14.70 -21.23
CA LEU A 45 15.57 -13.96 -21.11
C LEU A 45 16.61 -14.44 -22.13
N TYR A 46 16.74 -15.75 -22.33
CA TYR A 46 17.68 -16.33 -23.27
C TYR A 46 17.31 -16.07 -24.74
N GLU A 47 16.02 -16.03 -25.08
CA GLU A 47 15.54 -15.63 -26.41
C GLU A 47 15.95 -14.19 -26.76
N ILE A 48 15.81 -13.27 -25.80
CA ILE A 48 16.10 -11.84 -26.01
C ILE A 48 17.61 -11.55 -25.89
N ALA A 49 18.30 -12.23 -24.98
CA ALA A 49 19.72 -12.06 -24.72
C ALA A 49 20.47 -13.41 -24.73
N PRO A 50 20.73 -14.00 -25.91
CA PRO A 50 21.42 -15.29 -26.01
C PRO A 50 22.84 -15.30 -25.43
N SER A 51 23.50 -14.14 -25.42
CA SER A 51 24.83 -13.93 -24.84
C SER A 51 24.82 -13.70 -23.33
N HIS A 52 23.66 -13.76 -22.67
CA HIS A 52 23.55 -13.50 -21.23
C HIS A 52 24.36 -14.53 -20.42
N PRO A 53 25.26 -14.09 -19.51
CA PRO A 53 26.26 -14.96 -18.90
C PRO A 53 25.66 -16.09 -18.04
N ARG A 54 24.46 -15.88 -17.49
CA ARG A 54 23.82 -16.81 -16.55
C ARG A 54 22.60 -17.54 -17.11
N ALA A 55 21.99 -17.06 -18.19
CA ALA A 55 20.67 -17.55 -18.62
C ALA A 55 20.73 -19.03 -19.03
N LYS A 56 21.69 -19.39 -19.90
CA LYS A 56 21.92 -20.77 -20.34
C LYS A 56 22.24 -21.73 -19.18
N GLY A 57 23.03 -21.26 -18.22
CA GLY A 57 23.38 -22.04 -17.03
C GLY A 57 22.17 -22.27 -16.13
N ASN A 58 21.39 -21.23 -15.86
CA ASN A 58 20.18 -21.30 -15.04
C ASN A 58 19.12 -22.23 -15.65
N ILE A 59 18.89 -22.17 -16.98
CA ILE A 59 17.96 -23.08 -17.67
C ILE A 59 18.34 -24.53 -17.39
N LYS A 60 19.60 -24.89 -17.65
CA LYS A 60 20.10 -26.25 -17.39
C LYS A 60 19.91 -26.64 -15.93
N TRP A 61 20.23 -25.73 -15.02
CA TRP A 61 20.13 -25.96 -13.58
C TRP A 61 18.68 -26.21 -13.14
N TYR A 62 17.70 -25.43 -13.63
CA TYR A 62 16.29 -25.64 -13.34
C TYR A 62 15.76 -26.95 -13.92
N GLU A 63 16.15 -27.30 -15.15
CA GLU A 63 15.77 -28.57 -15.78
C GLU A 63 16.32 -29.77 -15.00
N ASP A 64 17.58 -29.70 -14.56
CA ASP A 64 18.22 -30.78 -13.81
C ASP A 64 17.61 -30.93 -12.41
N GLN A 65 17.28 -29.83 -11.71
CA GLN A 65 16.56 -29.90 -10.44
C GLN A 65 15.16 -30.51 -10.63
N MET A 66 14.40 -30.08 -11.64
CA MET A 66 13.07 -30.64 -11.90
C MET A 66 13.11 -32.13 -12.27
N LYS A 67 14.17 -32.59 -12.97
CA LYS A 67 14.40 -34.04 -13.19
C LYS A 67 14.63 -34.77 -11.88
N ALA A 68 15.42 -34.19 -10.97
CA ALA A 68 15.68 -34.78 -9.65
C ALA A 68 14.37 -34.88 -8.82
N ASP A 69 13.48 -33.91 -8.96
CA ASP A 69 12.14 -33.90 -8.35
C ASP A 69 11.13 -34.82 -9.08
N GLY A 70 11.58 -35.59 -10.09
CA GLY A 70 10.77 -36.57 -10.82
C GLY A 70 9.87 -35.98 -11.92
N ILE A 71 10.02 -34.71 -12.26
CA ILE A 71 9.24 -34.04 -13.31
C ILE A 71 9.78 -34.44 -14.68
N LYS A 72 8.90 -34.91 -15.57
CA LYS A 72 9.26 -35.29 -16.94
C LYS A 72 9.59 -34.04 -17.78
N PRO A 73 10.53 -34.12 -18.74
CA PRO A 73 10.89 -32.98 -19.59
C PRO A 73 9.71 -32.31 -20.30
N ILE A 74 8.72 -33.09 -20.73
CA ILE A 74 7.53 -32.57 -21.42
C ILE A 74 6.64 -31.71 -20.50
N ASP A 75 6.69 -31.95 -19.19
CA ASP A 75 5.86 -31.27 -18.20
C ASP A 75 6.54 -30.04 -17.60
N MET A 76 7.83 -29.81 -17.86
CA MET A 76 8.60 -28.70 -17.30
C MET A 76 8.07 -27.32 -17.74
N ARG A 77 7.64 -27.22 -19.01
CA ARG A 77 7.13 -25.99 -19.63
C ARG A 77 5.60 -25.99 -19.79
N ARG A 78 4.93 -27.01 -19.27
CA ARG A 78 3.48 -27.20 -19.34
C ARG A 78 2.87 -27.23 -17.95
N ASN A 79 1.56 -27.00 -17.85
CA ASN A 79 0.81 -27.03 -16.60
C ASN A 79 1.53 -26.22 -15.50
N ILE A 80 1.75 -24.94 -15.80
CA ILE A 80 2.50 -24.05 -14.94
C ILE A 80 1.57 -23.65 -13.79
N PRO A 81 1.90 -23.96 -12.53
CA PRO A 81 1.07 -23.58 -11.42
C PRO A 81 1.02 -22.05 -11.28
N PRO A 82 -0.04 -21.51 -10.66
CA PRO A 82 -0.07 -20.11 -10.25
C PRO A 82 1.13 -19.82 -9.34
N ILE A 83 1.66 -18.60 -9.41
CA ILE A 83 2.77 -18.17 -8.57
C ILE A 83 2.35 -18.31 -7.11
N VAL A 84 3.05 -19.18 -6.38
CA VAL A 84 2.90 -19.30 -4.93
C VAL A 84 4.02 -18.47 -4.34
N ASN A 85 3.68 -17.41 -3.61
CA ASN A 85 4.66 -16.62 -2.87
C ASN A 85 4.44 -16.88 -1.37
N PRO A 86 4.77 -18.08 -0.87
CA PRO A 86 4.66 -18.34 0.55
C PRO A 86 5.75 -17.52 1.23
N ARG A 87 5.35 -16.65 2.15
CA ARG A 87 6.33 -15.96 2.98
C ARG A 87 6.87 -16.95 4.00
N ALA A 88 8.19 -16.99 4.14
CA ALA A 88 8.82 -17.80 5.18
C ALA A 88 8.16 -17.39 6.51
N GLY A 89 7.48 -18.34 7.16
CA GLY A 89 7.03 -18.16 8.53
C GLY A 89 8.27 -17.85 9.34
N ASP A 90 8.35 -16.63 9.88
CA ASP A 90 9.52 -16.16 10.57
C ASP A 90 9.81 -17.10 11.73
N SER A 91 11.05 -17.60 11.85
CA SER A 91 11.47 -18.46 12.97
C SER A 91 11.39 -17.76 14.34
N LEU A 92 10.93 -16.50 14.35
CA LEU A 92 10.71 -15.63 15.50
C LEU A 92 9.23 -15.34 15.79
N GLY A 93 8.27 -15.89 15.03
CA GLY A 93 6.85 -15.91 15.44
C GLY A 93 6.21 -14.55 15.75
N ASN A 94 6.61 -13.47 15.08
CA ASN A 94 5.98 -12.16 15.28
C ASN A 94 4.69 -12.04 14.46
N SER A 95 3.60 -12.54 15.04
CA SER A 95 2.22 -12.45 14.53
C SER A 95 1.78 -11.01 14.19
N GLU A 96 2.40 -9.99 14.79
CA GLU A 96 2.07 -8.59 14.55
C GLU A 96 2.34 -8.13 13.11
N ARG A 97 3.42 -8.62 12.47
CA ARG A 97 3.74 -8.24 11.08
C ARG A 97 2.74 -8.86 10.10
N ASP A 98 2.39 -10.13 10.30
CA ASP A 98 1.41 -10.82 9.48
C ASP A 98 0.01 -10.21 9.63
N ILE A 99 -0.38 -9.84 10.86
CA ILE A 99 -1.63 -9.11 11.14
C ILE A 99 -1.58 -7.73 10.47
N TYR A 100 -0.52 -6.95 10.66
CA TYR A 100 -0.38 -5.63 10.03
C TYR A 100 -0.51 -5.68 8.51
N GLU A 101 0.16 -6.64 7.86
CA GLU A 101 0.10 -6.78 6.41
C GLU A 101 -1.24 -7.33 5.92
N ALA A 102 -1.87 -8.25 6.66
CA ALA A 102 -3.21 -8.74 6.38
C ALA A 102 -4.25 -7.60 6.50
N LEU A 103 -4.09 -6.71 7.48
CA LEU A 103 -4.89 -5.47 7.61
C LEU A 103 -4.65 -4.52 6.43
N CYS A 104 -3.39 -4.34 5.98
CA CYS A 104 -3.09 -3.54 4.79
C CYS A 104 -3.64 -4.11 3.49
N ARG A 105 -3.97 -5.41 3.45
CA ARG A 105 -4.54 -6.12 2.30
C ARG A 105 -6.02 -6.44 2.43
N ASP A 106 -6.65 -6.01 3.52
CA ASP A 106 -8.05 -6.26 3.84
C ASP A 106 -8.42 -7.76 3.93
N GLU A 107 -7.46 -8.61 4.31
CA GLU A 107 -7.63 -10.06 4.40
C GLU A 107 -8.33 -10.49 5.72
N VAL A 108 -8.32 -9.61 6.73
CA VAL A 108 -8.92 -9.86 8.05
C VAL A 108 -9.76 -8.64 8.45
N PRO A 109 -11.01 -8.83 8.92
CA PRO A 109 -11.81 -7.73 9.42
C PRO A 109 -11.12 -7.09 10.64
N VAL A 110 -10.82 -5.79 10.55
CA VAL A 110 -10.37 -4.99 11.69
C VAL A 110 -11.47 -5.04 12.75
N LYS A 111 -11.19 -5.63 13.92
CA LYS A 111 -12.06 -5.48 15.09
C LYS A 111 -12.18 -3.99 15.38
N GLU A 112 -13.42 -3.49 15.54
CA GLU A 112 -13.64 -2.14 16.05
C GLU A 112 -12.86 -1.98 17.37
N GLU A 113 -12.10 -0.89 17.49
CA GLU A 113 -11.37 -0.57 18.71
C GLU A 113 -12.38 -0.37 19.85
N THR A 114 -12.58 -1.39 20.68
CA THR A 114 -13.27 -1.21 21.95
C THR A 114 -12.34 -0.47 22.92
N LYS A 115 -12.58 0.83 23.07
CA LYS A 115 -12.11 1.71 24.17
C LYS A 115 -10.59 1.69 24.45
N ALA A 116 -9.74 1.76 23.43
CA ALA A 116 -8.28 1.81 23.59
C ALA A 116 -7.74 3.01 24.43
N PHE A 117 -8.59 4.01 24.73
CA PHE A 117 -8.22 5.22 25.47
C PHE A 117 -8.95 5.41 26.81
N SER A 118 -9.70 4.41 27.29
CA SER A 118 -10.40 4.52 28.58
C SER A 118 -9.44 4.80 29.73
N ASP A 119 -8.26 4.19 29.68
CA ASP A 119 -7.33 4.14 30.82
C ASP A 119 -6.43 5.38 30.89
N LEU A 120 -6.23 6.06 29.77
CA LEU A 120 -5.46 7.31 29.67
C LEU A 120 -6.25 8.53 30.17
N GLY A 121 -7.58 8.38 30.29
CA GLY A 121 -8.43 9.47 30.73
C GLY A 121 -8.40 10.70 29.82
N THR A 122 -7.91 10.60 28.58
CA THR A 122 -7.88 11.66 27.56
C THR A 122 -9.05 11.57 26.58
N GLY A 123 -9.74 10.42 26.55
CA GLY A 123 -10.82 10.16 25.60
C GLY A 123 -10.31 9.85 24.19
N ASN A 124 -11.23 9.66 23.25
CA ASN A 124 -10.90 9.22 21.89
C ASN A 124 -10.19 10.33 21.06
N ARG A 125 -9.53 9.95 19.96
CA ARG A 125 -8.81 10.85 19.06
C ARG A 125 -9.79 11.60 18.17
N ILE A 126 -10.17 12.82 18.55
CA ILE A 126 -11.13 13.64 17.82
C ILE A 126 -10.65 14.03 16.42
N ALA A 127 -9.34 14.23 16.25
CA ALA A 127 -8.74 14.63 14.98
C ALA A 127 -7.29 14.15 14.85
N THR A 128 -6.82 14.11 13.62
CA THR A 128 -5.44 13.77 13.26
C THR A 128 -4.86 14.86 12.38
N ALA A 129 -3.66 15.34 12.72
CA ALA A 129 -2.82 16.13 11.84
C ALA A 129 -1.60 15.30 11.44
N LEU A 130 -1.43 15.06 10.14
CA LEU A 130 -0.34 14.28 9.56
C LEU A 130 0.54 15.22 8.73
N PHE A 131 1.78 15.40 9.18
CA PHE A 131 2.78 16.23 8.54
C PHE A 131 3.69 15.37 7.67
N TYR A 132 3.85 15.74 6.39
CA TYR A 132 4.79 15.10 5.49
C TYR A 132 6.17 15.73 5.65
N LEU A 133 7.11 15.01 6.27
CA LEU A 133 8.48 15.48 6.50
C LEU A 133 9.40 15.20 5.30
N SER A 134 9.03 14.24 4.46
CA SER A 134 9.66 13.98 3.17
C SER A 134 8.62 13.62 2.10
N LYS A 135 9.05 13.74 0.84
CA LYS A 135 8.33 13.25 -0.33
C LYS A 135 9.12 12.05 -0.90
N PRO A 136 8.53 10.85 -0.94
CA PRO A 136 9.13 9.72 -1.66
C PRO A 136 9.08 9.98 -3.17
N ASP A 137 9.95 9.30 -3.92
CA ASP A 137 10.00 9.43 -5.38
C ASP A 137 8.74 8.82 -6.01
N GLU A 138 8.33 7.63 -5.54
CA GLU A 138 7.12 6.95 -6.00
C GLU A 138 6.36 6.25 -4.86
N GLY A 139 5.03 6.23 -4.96
CA GLY A 139 4.15 5.63 -3.96
C GLY A 139 4.04 6.44 -2.66
N GLY A 140 3.67 5.77 -1.56
CA GLY A 140 3.58 6.39 -0.24
C GLY A 140 2.35 7.26 0.00
N PHE A 141 1.27 7.12 -0.77
CA PHE A 141 0.10 7.98 -0.68
C PHE A 141 -0.64 7.76 0.64
N THR A 142 -1.34 8.77 1.15
CA THR A 142 -2.30 8.59 2.25
C THR A 142 -3.68 8.47 1.63
N VAL A 143 -4.34 7.33 1.81
CA VAL A 143 -5.61 7.02 1.14
C VAL A 143 -6.73 6.96 2.14
N PHE A 144 -7.91 7.45 1.74
CA PHE A 144 -9.15 7.30 2.47
C PHE A 144 -10.04 6.34 1.69
N THR A 145 -10.23 5.13 2.19
CA THR A 145 -10.84 4.02 1.44
C THR A 145 -12.30 4.30 1.12
N ASP A 146 -13.04 4.78 2.12
CA ASP A 146 -14.48 4.99 2.01
C ASP A 146 -14.80 6.24 1.18
N LEU A 147 -13.98 7.28 1.31
CA LEU A 147 -14.05 8.49 0.47
C LEU A 147 -13.48 8.28 -0.94
N LYS A 148 -12.79 7.16 -1.19
CA LYS A 148 -12.11 6.85 -2.46
C LYS A 148 -11.18 7.98 -2.91
N SER A 149 -10.48 8.60 -1.96
CA SER A 149 -9.53 9.68 -2.22
C SER A 149 -8.11 9.28 -1.83
N ALA A 150 -7.13 9.88 -2.51
CA ALA A 150 -5.72 9.62 -2.27
C ALA A 150 -4.95 10.94 -2.26
N MET A 151 -4.14 11.12 -1.22
CA MET A 151 -3.31 12.30 -1.02
C MET A 151 -1.85 11.94 -1.28
N LYS A 152 -1.27 12.53 -2.32
CA LYS A 152 0.15 12.35 -2.63
C LYS A 152 1.00 13.07 -1.57
N PRO A 153 2.08 12.46 -1.06
CA PRO A 153 2.94 13.15 -0.12
C PRO A 153 3.63 14.33 -0.79
N SER A 154 3.59 15.46 -0.11
CA SER A 154 4.26 16.68 -0.51
C SER A 154 4.98 17.25 0.71
N LYS A 155 6.28 17.49 0.58
CA LYS A 155 7.12 17.83 1.73
C LYS A 155 6.66 19.16 2.33
N TYR A 156 6.56 19.20 3.65
CA TYR A 156 6.07 20.30 4.49
C TYR A 156 4.56 20.50 4.51
N ASP A 157 3.80 19.77 3.69
CA ASP A 157 2.35 19.84 3.76
C ASP A 157 1.81 19.08 4.97
N CYS A 158 0.66 19.55 5.46
CA CYS A 158 -0.08 18.94 6.56
C CYS A 158 -1.45 18.52 6.06
N LEU A 159 -1.79 17.25 6.28
CA LEU A 159 -3.11 16.72 6.08
C LEU A 159 -3.84 16.68 7.42
N PHE A 160 -5.05 17.23 7.48
CA PHE A 160 -5.85 17.30 8.69
C PHE A 160 -7.26 16.77 8.45
N TRP A 161 -7.78 15.97 9.40
CA TRP A 161 -9.17 15.52 9.39
C TRP A 161 -9.67 15.20 10.82
N TYR A 162 -10.99 15.18 10.99
CA TYR A 162 -11.66 14.70 12.20
C TYR A 162 -11.91 13.20 12.11
N ASN A 163 -11.51 12.43 13.13
CA ASN A 163 -11.76 10.97 13.12
C ASN A 163 -13.15 10.61 13.66
N LEU A 164 -13.81 11.55 14.35
CA LEU A 164 -15.09 11.32 15.03
C LEU A 164 -16.16 12.25 14.46
N LEU A 165 -17.41 11.81 14.49
CA LEU A 165 -18.59 12.65 14.33
C LEU A 165 -18.72 13.63 15.50
N ARG A 166 -19.63 14.61 15.39
CA ARG A 166 -19.91 15.55 16.51
C ARG A 166 -20.55 14.87 17.72
N SER A 167 -21.05 13.65 17.56
CA SER A 167 -21.50 12.79 18.66
C SER A 167 -20.36 12.15 19.46
N GLY A 168 -19.13 12.13 18.92
CA GLY A 168 -18.00 11.38 19.49
C GLY A 168 -17.85 9.96 18.91
N GLU A 169 -18.81 9.49 18.12
CA GLU A 169 -18.72 8.22 17.40
C GLU A 169 -17.71 8.29 16.25
N GLY A 170 -17.10 7.16 15.89
CA GLY A 170 -16.14 7.10 14.79
C GLY A 170 -16.75 7.49 13.43
N ASP A 171 -16.09 8.36 12.68
CA ASP A 171 -16.47 8.70 11.31
C ASP A 171 -15.74 7.78 10.32
N LEU A 172 -16.45 6.75 9.85
CA LEU A 172 -15.92 5.75 8.92
C LEU A 172 -15.38 6.35 7.61
N ARG A 173 -15.88 7.51 7.16
CA ARG A 173 -15.35 8.20 5.97
C ARG A 173 -13.86 8.49 6.09
N THR A 174 -13.38 8.65 7.33
CA THR A 174 -11.98 8.95 7.63
C THR A 174 -11.12 7.71 7.84
N ARG A 175 -11.66 6.52 7.57
CA ARG A 175 -10.88 5.29 7.47
C ARG A 175 -9.79 5.47 6.43
N HIS A 176 -8.55 5.36 6.87
CA HIS A 176 -7.38 5.69 6.07
C HIS A 176 -6.24 4.69 6.25
N ALA A 177 -5.38 4.64 5.25
CA ALA A 177 -4.16 3.85 5.26
C ALA A 177 -3.02 4.57 4.54
N ALA A 178 -1.79 4.11 4.76
CA ALA A 178 -0.65 4.51 3.95
C ALA A 178 -0.39 3.47 2.85
N CYS A 179 -0.33 3.89 1.60
CA CYS A 179 0.12 3.04 0.51
C CYS A 179 1.62 2.74 0.65
N PRO A 180 2.09 1.58 0.14
CA PRO A 180 3.52 1.26 0.09
C PRO A 180 4.33 2.34 -0.62
N VAL A 181 5.53 2.64 -0.10
CA VAL A 181 6.54 3.42 -0.83
C VAL A 181 7.19 2.52 -1.86
N LEU A 182 7.14 2.91 -3.13
CA LEU A 182 7.69 2.12 -4.23
C LEU A 182 9.15 2.52 -4.52
N LEU A 183 9.48 3.81 -4.36
CA LEU A 183 10.83 4.33 -4.52
C LEU A 183 11.07 5.51 -3.57
N GLY A 184 12.28 5.58 -3.00
CA GLY A 184 12.69 6.62 -2.05
C GLY A 184 12.25 6.33 -0.60
N THR A 185 12.03 7.38 0.19
CA THR A 185 11.66 7.25 1.62
C THR A 185 10.63 8.30 2.03
N LYS A 186 9.60 7.86 2.76
CA LYS A 186 8.54 8.71 3.33
C LYS A 186 8.70 8.83 4.85
N TRP A 187 8.93 10.04 5.33
CA TRP A 187 8.91 10.41 6.74
C TRP A 187 7.65 11.23 7.02
N ILE A 188 6.94 10.88 8.09
CA ILE A 188 5.76 11.59 8.58
C ILE A 188 5.84 11.86 10.07
N ALA A 189 5.13 12.88 10.53
CA ALA A 189 4.80 13.07 11.94
C ALA A 189 3.29 13.13 12.11
N ASN A 190 2.75 12.38 13.07
CA ASN A 190 1.33 12.41 13.42
C ASN A 190 1.13 13.13 14.75
N LYS A 191 0.19 14.07 14.77
CA LYS A 191 -0.35 14.67 16.00
C LYS A 191 -1.80 14.25 16.14
N TRP A 192 -2.07 13.43 17.14
CA TRP A 192 -3.43 13.11 17.55
C TRP A 192 -3.93 14.14 18.55
N ILE A 193 -5.14 14.62 18.31
CA ILE A 193 -5.87 15.53 19.19
C ILE A 193 -6.96 14.70 19.87
N HIS A 194 -7.04 14.77 21.19
CA HIS A 194 -7.99 14.01 21.99
C HIS A 194 -9.24 14.85 22.32
N GLU A 195 -10.37 14.19 22.57
CA GLU A 195 -11.68 14.82 22.75
C GLU A 195 -11.82 15.63 24.03
N LYS A 196 -11.16 15.22 25.12
CA LYS A 196 -11.30 15.92 26.39
C LYS A 196 -10.62 17.28 26.35
N LYS A 197 -11.20 18.25 27.05
CA LYS A 197 -10.84 19.68 27.04
C LYS A 197 -11.13 20.39 25.72
N GLN A 198 -11.92 19.79 24.83
CA GLN A 198 -12.38 20.38 23.56
C GLN A 198 -13.88 20.69 23.57
N GLU A 199 -14.56 20.54 24.72
CA GLU A 199 -16.03 20.57 24.81
C GLU A 199 -16.62 21.91 24.38
N PHE A 200 -15.88 23.00 24.60
CA PHE A 200 -16.28 24.35 24.19
C PHE A 200 -15.80 24.74 22.78
N LEU A 201 -14.73 24.10 22.28
CA LEU A 201 -14.16 24.38 20.97
C LEU A 201 -14.84 23.56 19.87
N ARG A 202 -15.33 22.36 20.20
CA ARG A 202 -16.05 21.47 19.30
C ARG A 202 -17.32 20.94 19.99
N PRO A 203 -18.38 21.76 20.07
CA PRO A 203 -19.60 21.38 20.76
C PRO A 203 -20.30 20.21 20.05
N CYS A 204 -20.98 19.36 20.82
CA CYS A 204 -21.81 18.29 20.28
C CYS A 204 -22.92 18.85 19.37
N ALA A 205 -23.38 18.03 18.44
CA ALA A 205 -24.54 18.38 17.62
C ALA A 205 -25.84 17.90 18.27
N LEU A 206 -26.97 18.49 17.85
CA LEU A 206 -28.30 18.07 18.29
C LEU A 206 -28.69 16.67 17.79
N THR A 207 -28.08 16.23 16.68
CA THR A 207 -28.32 14.91 16.10
C THR A 207 -27.00 14.12 16.01
N PRO A 208 -27.00 12.81 16.31
CA PRO A 208 -25.77 12.03 16.40
C PRO A 208 -25.00 11.86 15.08
N SER A 209 -25.70 11.99 13.95
CA SER A 209 -25.16 11.80 12.60
C SER A 209 -24.50 13.05 12.00
N VAL A 210 -24.46 14.17 12.74
CA VAL A 210 -23.90 15.41 12.21
C VAL A 210 -22.39 15.27 12.07
N GLN A 211 -21.96 15.60 10.87
CA GLN A 211 -20.58 15.61 10.41
C GLN A 211 -20.11 17.04 10.23
N GLU A 212 -18.82 17.28 10.38
CA GLU A 212 -18.18 18.47 9.85
C GLU A 212 -18.25 18.47 8.31
N ARG A 213 -18.68 19.61 7.75
CA ARG A 213 -18.65 19.87 6.30
C ARG A 213 -17.25 20.23 5.84
N TYR A 214 -16.52 20.97 6.66
CA TYR A 214 -15.12 21.29 6.43
C TYR A 214 -14.38 21.55 7.76
N VAL A 215 -13.06 21.64 7.70
CA VAL A 215 -12.23 21.92 8.88
C VAL A 215 -12.54 23.33 9.38
N GLY A 216 -13.13 23.43 10.57
CA GLY A 216 -13.49 24.71 11.17
C GLY A 216 -14.88 25.23 10.80
N ASP A 217 -15.82 24.39 10.37
CA ASP A 217 -17.22 24.76 10.08
C ASP A 217 -18.05 25.19 11.32
N LEU A 218 -17.37 25.36 12.46
CA LEU A 218 -17.86 25.85 13.74
C LEU A 218 -17.64 27.37 13.88
N GLY A 219 -17.97 28.12 12.84
CA GLY A 219 -17.85 29.59 12.82
C GLY A 219 -16.55 30.13 12.21
N GLY A 220 -15.69 29.26 11.67
CA GLY A 220 -14.57 29.67 10.83
C GLY A 220 -15.03 30.12 9.44
N PRO A 221 -14.19 30.86 8.70
CA PRO A 221 -14.50 31.24 7.32
C PRO A 221 -14.54 30.00 6.42
N GLU A 222 -15.54 29.94 5.54
CA GLU A 222 -15.62 28.87 4.55
C GLU A 222 -14.42 28.95 3.58
N PRO A 223 -13.74 27.83 3.28
CA PRO A 223 -12.59 27.82 2.38
C PRO A 223 -12.96 28.35 0.98
N ARG A 224 -12.31 29.42 0.52
CA ARG A 224 -12.65 30.08 -0.77
C ARG A 224 -12.15 29.34 -2.02
N PHE A 225 -11.02 28.62 -1.92
CA PHE A 225 -10.29 28.12 -3.10
C PHE A 225 -10.18 26.59 -3.15
N TYR A 226 -10.40 25.90 -2.04
CA TYR A 226 -10.29 24.45 -1.95
C TYR A 226 -11.46 23.92 -1.12
N PRO A 227 -12.58 23.52 -1.76
CA PRO A 227 -13.57 22.71 -1.08
C PRO A 227 -12.85 21.48 -0.53
N ASN A 228 -13.24 21.00 0.65
CA ASN A 228 -12.60 19.86 1.32
C ASN A 228 -12.61 18.53 0.53
N ILE A 229 -13.15 18.56 -0.69
CA ILE A 229 -12.93 17.60 -1.76
C ILE A 229 -12.77 18.46 -3.03
N SER A 230 -11.63 18.38 -3.72
CA SER A 230 -11.42 19.12 -4.96
C SER A 230 -12.60 18.84 -5.93
N PRO A 231 -13.26 19.87 -6.50
CA PRO A 231 -14.28 19.67 -7.54
C PRO A 231 -13.66 19.06 -8.82
N TYR A 232 -12.32 18.98 -8.88
CA TYR A 232 -11.56 18.32 -9.93
C TYR A 232 -11.17 16.88 -9.60
N CYS A 233 -11.60 16.33 -8.46
CA CYS A 233 -11.37 14.92 -8.17
C CYS A 233 -12.32 14.09 -9.06
N LYS A 234 -11.89 13.90 -10.32
CA LYS A 234 -12.56 13.08 -11.33
C LYS A 234 -12.65 11.65 -10.79
N LYS A 235 -13.72 10.93 -11.15
CA LYS A 235 -13.85 9.49 -10.89
C LYS A 235 -12.58 8.77 -11.36
N GLY A 236 -11.70 8.42 -10.41
CA GLY A 236 -10.40 7.82 -10.69
C GLY A 236 -9.26 8.53 -9.94
N ALA A 237 -9.04 8.10 -8.69
CA ALA A 237 -7.80 8.12 -7.88
C ALA A 237 -6.82 9.32 -7.85
N TYR A 238 -7.07 10.42 -8.54
CA TYR A 238 -6.16 11.56 -8.58
C TYR A 238 -6.94 12.85 -8.35
N CYS A 239 -6.65 13.51 -7.23
CA CYS A 239 -6.93 14.92 -7.07
C CYS A 239 -5.64 15.67 -7.48
N GLU A 240 -5.71 16.48 -8.55
CA GLU A 240 -4.70 17.50 -8.87
C GLU A 240 -4.87 18.73 -7.99
#